data_AF-A0A7R9J157-F1
#
_entry.id   AF-A0A7R9J157-F1
#
_cell.length_a   1.000
_cell.length_b   1.000
_cell.length_c   1.000
_cell.angle_alpha   90.00
_cell.angle_beta   90.00
_cell.angle_gamma   90.00
#
_symmetry.space_group_name_H-M   'P 1'
#
loop_
_entity.id
_entity.type
_entity.pdbx_description
1 polymer ?
#
loop_
_entity_poly.entity_id
_entity_poly.type
_entity_poly.pdbx_seq_one_letter_code
_entity_poly.pdbx_strand_id
1 'polypeptide(L)'
;MIVGSTNICYASERSEVNPQAKYMVMKTRNLTLCRFVAVDETVSYESHPQDPTKTLLKQEAMVTVQGVPLNSYVEDMLTSKISLNAGKGRQAIEWVISKIDAEVKELANSAVKSTDELLMQTKKSLDEITNSARKSMDDISSAAKKSLDDLQNLTPRTNQNLPKF
;
A
#
# COMPACT_ATOMS: atom_id res chain seq x y z
N MET A 1 40.48 -10.04 -33.99
CA MET A 1 39.24 -9.60 -33.33
C MET A 1 38.78 -10.76 -32.45
N ILE A 2 38.99 -10.69 -31.14
CA ILE A 2 38.90 -11.88 -30.26
C ILE A 2 37.49 -12.17 -29.75
N VAL A 3 36.56 -11.21 -29.81
CA VAL A 3 35.13 -11.45 -29.59
C VAL A 3 34.36 -10.57 -30.59
N GLY A 4 33.48 -11.18 -31.40
CA GLY A 4 32.66 -10.46 -32.39
C GLY A 4 31.68 -9.48 -31.72
N SER A 5 31.34 -8.39 -32.43
CA SER A 5 30.48 -7.30 -31.94
C SER A 5 29.04 -7.76 -31.72
N THR A 6 28.79 -8.43 -30.60
CA THR A 6 27.44 -8.71 -30.13
C THR A 6 27.02 -7.58 -29.22
N ASN A 7 26.13 -6.72 -29.71
CA ASN A 7 25.57 -5.59 -28.94
C ASN A 7 24.55 -6.03 -27.88
N ILE A 8 24.29 -7.34 -27.75
CA ILE A 8 23.29 -7.91 -26.87
C ILE A 8 23.93 -9.06 -26.09
N CYS A 9 23.88 -8.95 -24.76
CA CYS A 9 24.30 -10.00 -23.84
C CYS A 9 23.06 -10.56 -23.14
N TYR A 10 22.97 -11.88 -23.06
CA TYR A 10 21.93 -12.60 -22.36
C TYR A 10 22.48 -13.16 -21.05
N ALA A 11 21.65 -13.17 -20.02
CA ALA A 11 21.91 -13.83 -18.75
C ALA A 11 20.65 -14.61 -18.33
N SER A 12 20.85 -15.69 -17.59
CA SER A 12 19.79 -16.42 -16.89
C SER A 12 19.85 -16.05 -15.43
N GLU A 13 18.72 -15.58 -14.89
CA GLU A 13 18.54 -15.33 -13.47
C GLU A 13 17.48 -16.27 -12.92
N ARG A 14 17.74 -16.83 -11.75
CA ARG A 14 16.80 -17.67 -11.01
C ARG A 14 16.76 -17.22 -9.56
N SER A 15 15.57 -16.90 -9.08
CA SER A 15 15.32 -16.53 -7.70
C SER A 15 14.48 -17.58 -6.98
N GLU A 16 14.76 -17.77 -5.69
CA GLU A 16 14.02 -18.63 -4.78
C GLU A 16 13.72 -17.84 -3.50
N VAL A 17 12.47 -17.89 -3.05
CA VAL A 17 12.00 -17.16 -1.87
C VAL A 17 11.39 -18.15 -0.89
N ASN A 18 11.84 -18.10 0.35
CA ASN A 18 11.25 -18.80 1.47
C ASN A 18 10.66 -17.77 2.45
N PRO A 19 9.32 -17.55 2.43
CA PRO A 19 8.66 -16.59 3.30
C PRO A 19 8.75 -16.97 4.79
N GLN A 20 8.75 -18.27 5.11
CA GLN A 20 8.81 -18.75 6.49
C GLN A 20 10.17 -18.47 7.13
N ALA A 21 11.24 -18.73 6.38
CA ALA A 21 12.61 -18.45 6.82
C ALA A 21 13.04 -16.99 6.61
N LYS A 22 12.20 -16.15 5.97
CA LYS A 22 12.55 -14.78 5.53
C LYS A 22 13.88 -14.75 4.78
N TYR A 23 14.03 -15.70 3.86
CA TYR A 23 15.25 -15.91 3.09
C TYR A 23 14.93 -15.84 1.61
N MET A 24 15.72 -15.10 0.86
CA MET A 24 15.64 -15.04 -0.59
C MET A 24 17.03 -15.18 -1.18
N VAL A 25 17.17 -15.98 -2.23
CA VAL A 25 18.42 -16.13 -2.97
C VAL A 25 18.17 -15.92 -4.45
N MET A 26 19.09 -15.22 -5.10
CA MET A 26 19.11 -15.01 -6.55
C MET A 26 20.44 -15.51 -7.08
N LYS A 27 20.38 -16.25 -8.19
CA LYS A 27 21.55 -16.74 -8.90
C LYS A 27 21.47 -16.29 -10.34
N THR A 28 22.51 -15.61 -10.80
CA THR A 28 22.57 -15.04 -12.14
C THR A 28 23.82 -15.54 -12.85
N ARG A 29 23.66 -16.00 -14.10
CA ARG A 29 24.76 -16.47 -14.94
C ARG A 29 24.64 -15.92 -16.35
N ASN A 30 25.72 -15.39 -16.91
CA ASN A 30 25.72 -14.98 -18.31
C ASN A 30 25.62 -16.20 -19.25
N LEU A 31 24.81 -16.06 -20.30
CA LEU A 31 24.65 -17.06 -21.35
C LEU A 31 25.50 -16.69 -22.57
N THR A 32 25.52 -15.41 -22.96
CA THR A 32 26.39 -14.94 -24.03
C THR A 32 27.84 -14.90 -23.54
N LEU A 33 28.79 -15.31 -24.40
CA LEU A 33 30.23 -15.35 -24.11
C LEU A 33 30.66 -16.26 -22.95
N CYS A 34 29.76 -17.07 -22.40
CA CYS A 34 30.01 -17.95 -21.25
C CYS A 34 31.18 -18.94 -21.46
N ARG A 35 31.52 -19.23 -22.73
CA ARG A 35 32.68 -20.06 -23.11
C ARG A 35 34.03 -19.39 -22.87
N PHE A 36 34.09 -18.07 -22.91
CA PHE A 36 35.32 -17.29 -22.72
C PHE A 36 35.36 -16.62 -21.35
N VAL A 37 34.20 -16.10 -20.92
CA VAL A 37 34.02 -15.42 -19.65
C VAL A 37 32.71 -15.90 -19.06
N ALA A 38 32.79 -16.64 -17.97
CA ALA A 38 31.63 -17.00 -17.16
C ALA A 38 31.61 -16.13 -15.90
N VAL A 39 30.48 -15.50 -15.64
CA VAL A 39 30.18 -14.72 -14.44
C VAL A 39 29.00 -15.40 -13.77
N ASP A 40 29.24 -15.92 -12.58
CA ASP A 40 28.23 -16.48 -11.70
C ASP A 40 28.07 -15.55 -10.50
N GLU A 41 26.89 -14.96 -10.35
CA GLU A 41 26.57 -14.07 -9.25
C GLU A 41 25.51 -14.72 -8.36
N THR A 42 25.73 -14.68 -7.05
CA THR A 42 24.76 -15.11 -6.03
C THR A 42 24.51 -13.95 -5.08
N VAL A 43 23.24 -13.57 -4.94
CA VAL A 43 22.78 -12.55 -4.00
C VAL A 43 21.82 -13.22 -3.03
N SER A 44 22.07 -13.09 -1.74
CA SER A 44 21.17 -13.59 -0.70
C SER A 44 20.70 -12.48 0.23
N TYR A 45 19.43 -12.54 0.57
CA TYR A 45 18.76 -11.67 1.53
C TYR A 45 18.29 -12.50 2.70
N GLU A 46 18.69 -12.11 3.90
CA GLU A 46 18.28 -12.74 5.15
C GLU A 46 17.98 -11.69 6.21
N SER A 47 17.21 -12.05 7.23
CA SER A 47 17.00 -11.15 8.38
C SER A 47 18.33 -10.98 9.13
N HIS A 48 18.66 -9.74 9.53
CA HIS A 48 19.95 -9.48 10.16
C HIS A 48 20.01 -10.13 11.56
N PRO A 49 21.08 -10.90 11.89
CA PRO A 49 21.09 -11.77 13.06
C PRO A 49 21.02 -11.02 14.41
N GLN A 50 21.50 -9.78 14.47
CA GLN A 50 21.41 -8.93 15.66
C GLN A 50 20.23 -7.95 15.63
N ASP A 51 19.62 -7.69 14.47
CA ASP A 51 18.62 -6.64 14.31
C ASP A 51 17.51 -7.11 13.35
N PRO A 52 16.40 -7.65 13.88
CA PRO A 52 15.31 -8.16 13.06
C PRO A 52 14.64 -7.12 12.15
N THR A 53 14.91 -5.82 12.34
CA THR A 53 14.36 -4.74 11.51
C THR A 53 15.19 -4.49 10.24
N LYS A 54 16.39 -5.07 10.16
CA LYS A 54 17.29 -4.90 9.01
C LYS A 54 17.38 -6.18 8.19
N THR A 55 17.60 -6.00 6.91
CA THR A 55 17.90 -7.08 5.97
C THR A 55 19.39 -7.12 5.72
N LEU A 56 20.01 -8.28 5.93
CA LEU A 56 21.39 -8.54 5.56
C LEU A 56 21.43 -8.99 4.10
N LEU A 57 22.08 -8.17 3.26
CA LEU A 57 22.41 -8.51 1.88
C LEU A 57 23.83 -9.07 1.83
N LYS A 58 23.99 -10.23 1.21
CA LYS A 58 25.30 -10.78 0.82
C LYS A 58 25.31 -10.96 -0.69
N GLN A 59 26.38 -10.53 -1.32
CA GLN A 59 26.56 -10.60 -2.77
C GLN A 59 27.94 -11.15 -3.06
N GLU A 60 27.97 -12.24 -3.81
CA GLU A 60 29.19 -12.94 -4.20
C GLU A 60 29.18 -13.10 -5.71
N ALA A 61 30.30 -12.82 -6.36
CA ALA A 61 30.44 -13.04 -7.79
C ALA A 61 31.73 -13.77 -8.08
N MET A 62 31.63 -14.82 -8.88
CA MET A 62 32.74 -15.61 -9.37
C MET A 62 32.92 -15.35 -10.85
N VAL A 63 34.09 -14.85 -11.22
CA VAL A 63 34.47 -14.59 -12.60
C VAL A 63 35.47 -15.67 -13.02
N THR A 64 35.14 -16.41 -14.07
CA THR A 64 36.01 -17.42 -14.68
C THR A 64 36.34 -16.99 -16.10
N VAL A 65 37.62 -16.79 -16.39
CA VAL A 65 38.10 -16.39 -17.70
C VAL A 65 38.95 -17.52 -18.30
N GLN A 66 38.60 -17.97 -19.50
CA GLN A 66 39.27 -19.08 -20.18
C GLN A 66 39.50 -18.77 -21.65
N GLY A 67 40.66 -19.19 -22.17
CA GLY A 67 40.94 -19.17 -23.60
C GLY A 67 41.08 -17.78 -24.23
N VAL A 68 41.27 -16.72 -23.42
CA VAL A 68 41.54 -15.36 -23.89
C VAL A 68 42.89 -14.84 -23.39
N PRO A 69 43.66 -14.10 -24.23
CA PRO A 69 44.83 -13.35 -23.77
C PRO A 69 44.43 -12.28 -22.75
N LEU A 70 45.34 -11.92 -21.84
CA LEU A 70 45.13 -10.87 -20.82
C LEU A 70 44.01 -11.19 -19.82
N ASN A 71 43.93 -12.45 -19.39
CA ASN A 71 42.97 -12.93 -18.38
C ASN A 71 42.88 -12.02 -17.14
N SER A 72 44.01 -11.62 -16.56
CA SER A 72 44.04 -10.75 -15.37
C SER A 72 43.39 -9.39 -15.60
N TYR A 73 43.62 -8.76 -16.77
CA TYR A 73 43.00 -7.48 -17.09
C TYR A 73 41.48 -7.60 -17.26
N VAL A 74 41.00 -8.68 -17.88
CA VAL A 74 39.57 -8.95 -18.04
C VAL A 74 38.92 -9.25 -16.68
N GLU A 75 39.59 -10.03 -15.84
CA GLU A 75 39.16 -10.32 -14.47
C GLU A 75 39.05 -9.05 -13.64
N ASP A 76 40.07 -8.19 -13.66
CA ASP A 76 40.07 -6.91 -12.93
C ASP A 76 38.96 -5.97 -13.43
N MET A 77 38.77 -5.88 -14.75
CA MET A 77 37.72 -5.06 -15.34
C MET A 77 36.33 -5.53 -14.91
N LEU A 78 36.06 -6.84 -14.96
CA LEU A 78 34.76 -7.40 -14.59
C LEU A 78 34.50 -7.27 -13.10
N THR A 79 35.51 -7.58 -12.27
CA THR A 79 35.43 -7.44 -10.81
C THR A 79 35.15 -6.00 -10.41
N SER A 80 35.82 -5.03 -11.04
CA SER A 80 35.57 -3.61 -10.83
C SER A 80 34.13 -3.22 -11.19
N LYS A 81 33.62 -3.70 -12.34
CA LYS A 81 32.24 -3.43 -12.77
C LYS A 81 31.21 -4.01 -11.81
N ILE A 82 31.40 -5.25 -11.35
CA ILE A 82 30.50 -5.92 -10.41
C ILE A 82 30.48 -5.13 -9.09
N SER A 83 31.65 -4.76 -8.56
CA SER A 83 31.75 -3.97 -7.32
C SER A 83 31.06 -2.61 -7.44
N LEU A 84 31.29 -1.87 -8.53
CA LEU A 84 30.60 -0.60 -8.77
C LEU A 84 29.08 -0.77 -8.92
N ASN A 85 28.65 -1.87 -9.55
CA ASN A 85 27.23 -2.16 -9.74
C ASN A 85 26.54 -2.63 -8.47
N ALA A 86 27.24 -3.34 -7.56
CA ALA A 86 26.71 -3.74 -6.26
C ALA A 86 26.24 -2.51 -5.46
N GLY A 87 27.05 -1.46 -5.43
CA GLY A 87 26.70 -0.19 -4.76
C GLY A 87 25.48 0.50 -5.39
N LYS A 88 25.33 0.43 -6.71
CA LYS A 88 24.15 0.98 -7.41
C LYS A 88 22.91 0.12 -7.19
N GLY A 89 23.05 -1.20 -7.21
CA GLY A 89 21.97 -2.15 -6.97
C GLY A 89 21.36 -1.93 -5.59
N ARG A 90 22.19 -1.77 -4.56
CA ARG A 90 21.71 -1.42 -3.21
C ARG A 90 20.90 -0.11 -3.21
N GLN A 91 21.43 0.96 -3.80
CA GLN A 91 20.72 2.25 -3.87
C GLN A 91 19.40 2.15 -4.61
N ALA A 92 19.34 1.40 -5.72
CA ALA A 92 18.13 1.19 -6.48
C ALA A 92 17.06 0.45 -5.66
N ILE A 93 17.45 -0.58 -4.90
CA ILE A 93 16.53 -1.30 -4.00
C ILE A 93 16.00 -0.38 -2.90
N GLU A 94 16.85 0.41 -2.24
CA GLU A 94 16.41 1.38 -1.22
C GLU A 94 15.45 2.43 -1.79
N TRP A 95 15.69 2.86 -3.03
CA TRP A 95 14.79 3.77 -3.73
C TRP A 95 13.42 3.14 -4.00
N VAL A 96 13.38 1.87 -4.45
CA VAL A 96 12.13 1.14 -4.65
C VAL A 96 11.38 0.95 -3.32
N ILE A 97 12.08 0.58 -2.25
CA ILE A 97 11.50 0.44 -0.90
C ILE A 97 10.86 1.76 -0.48
N SER A 98 11.60 2.87 -0.59
CA SER A 98 11.11 4.21 -0.25
C SER A 98 9.86 4.60 -1.05
N LYS A 99 9.79 4.20 -2.32
CA LYS A 99 8.64 4.45 -3.18
C LYS A 99 7.42 3.64 -2.74
N ILE A 100 7.60 2.36 -2.43
CA ILE A 100 6.54 1.49 -1.91
C ILE A 100 6.01 2.01 -0.56
N ASP A 101 6.91 2.40 0.35
CA ASP A 101 6.53 2.97 1.64
C ASP A 101 5.68 4.24 1.50
N ALA A 102 6.01 5.09 0.53
CA ALA A 102 5.23 6.29 0.23
C ALA A 102 3.83 5.92 -0.29
N GLU A 103 3.73 4.97 -1.22
CA GLU A 103 2.45 4.51 -1.78
C GLU A 103 1.56 3.85 -0.72
N VAL A 104 2.14 3.03 0.17
CA VAL A 104 1.41 2.41 1.29
C VAL A 104 0.88 3.47 2.25
N LYS A 105 1.67 4.49 2.59
CA LYS A 105 1.23 5.61 3.44
C LYS A 105 0.11 6.42 2.79
N GLU A 106 0.22 6.69 1.49
CA GLU A 106 -0.80 7.41 0.73
C GLU A 106 -2.12 6.62 0.70
N LEU A 107 -2.07 5.31 0.49
CA LEU A 107 -3.23 4.43 0.53
C LEU A 107 -3.89 4.44 1.91
N ALA A 108 -3.10 4.31 2.98
CA ALA A 108 -3.61 4.36 4.36
C ALA A 108 -4.30 5.70 4.64
N ASN A 109 -3.66 6.83 4.28
CA ASN A 109 -4.24 8.16 4.47
C ASN A 109 -5.53 8.36 3.67
N SER A 110 -5.61 7.81 2.47
CA SER A 110 -6.81 7.89 1.63
C SER A 110 -7.98 7.10 2.24
N ALA A 111 -7.70 5.91 2.80
CA ALA A 111 -8.70 5.11 3.51
C ALA A 111 -9.23 5.82 4.77
N VAL A 112 -8.35 6.48 5.54
CA VAL A 112 -8.76 7.27 6.72
C VAL A 112 -9.66 8.44 6.31
N LYS A 113 -9.24 9.24 5.31
CA LYS A 113 -10.06 10.37 4.82
C LYS A 113 -11.43 9.92 4.34
N SER A 114 -11.48 8.83 3.57
CA SER A 114 -12.74 8.29 3.07
C SER A 114 -13.65 7.83 4.22
N THR A 115 -13.09 7.24 5.27
CA THR A 115 -13.86 6.84 6.47
C THR A 115 -14.37 8.06 7.23
N ASP A 116 -13.55 9.10 7.40
CA ASP A 116 -13.96 10.36 8.05
C ASP A 116 -15.07 11.07 7.29
N GLU A 117 -14.99 11.11 5.95
CA GLU A 117 -16.03 11.66 5.09
C GLU A 117 -17.35 10.88 5.23
N LEU A 118 -17.29 9.55 5.24
CA LEU A 118 -18.46 8.69 5.45
C LEU A 118 -19.09 8.91 6.84
N LEU A 119 -18.27 9.02 7.89
CA LEU A 119 -18.74 9.31 9.25
C LEU A 119 -19.41 10.69 9.32
N MET A 120 -18.83 11.71 8.66
CA MET A 120 -19.38 13.05 8.64
C MET A 120 -20.72 13.11 7.89
N GLN A 121 -20.82 12.44 6.73
CA GLN A 121 -22.08 12.31 5.99
C GLN A 121 -23.14 11.60 6.82
N THR A 122 -22.79 10.48 7.47
CA THR A 122 -23.71 9.72 8.32
C THR A 122 -24.22 10.56 9.48
N LYS A 123 -23.34 11.33 10.15
CA LYS A 123 -23.72 12.25 11.23
C LYS A 123 -24.70 13.32 10.74
N LYS A 124 -24.40 13.96 9.60
CA LYS A 124 -25.27 14.97 9.01
C LYS A 124 -26.65 14.42 8.67
N SER A 125 -26.72 13.24 8.05
CA SER A 125 -27.99 12.58 7.74
C SER A 125 -28.80 12.23 9.00
N LEU A 126 -28.15 11.81 10.09
CA LEU A 126 -28.82 11.58 11.38
C LEU A 126 -29.37 12.89 11.99
N ASP A 127 -28.62 13.99 11.92
CA ASP A 127 -29.09 15.30 12.36
C ASP A 127 -30.32 15.75 11.55
N GLU A 128 -30.31 15.54 10.23
CA GLU A 128 -31.44 15.83 9.34
C GLU A 128 -32.68 14.99 9.69
N ILE A 129 -32.51 13.68 9.90
CA ILE A 129 -33.60 12.78 10.33
C ILE A 129 -34.18 13.23 11.68
N THR A 130 -33.31 13.57 12.63
CA THR A 130 -33.73 14.01 13.97
C THR A 130 -34.53 15.31 13.90
N ASN A 131 -34.07 16.27 13.10
CA ASN A 131 -34.77 17.54 12.91
C ASN A 131 -36.11 17.36 12.19
N SER A 132 -36.16 16.49 11.17
CA SER A 132 -37.40 16.16 10.47
C SER A 132 -38.42 15.50 11.41
N ALA A 133 -37.98 14.52 12.21
CA ALA A 133 -38.85 13.84 13.19
C ALA A 133 -39.42 14.81 14.24
N ARG A 134 -38.60 15.74 14.76
CA ARG A 134 -39.07 16.79 15.69
C ARG A 134 -40.16 17.65 15.05
N LYS A 135 -39.92 18.15 13.83
CA LYS A 135 -40.88 19.00 13.12
C LYS A 135 -42.21 18.26 12.87
N SER A 136 -42.16 17.02 12.41
CA SER A 136 -43.38 16.21 12.22
C SER A 136 -44.14 15.99 13.54
N MET A 137 -43.43 15.81 14.66
CA MET A 137 -44.07 15.68 15.98
C MET A 137 -44.76 16.97 16.42
N ASP A 138 -44.13 18.13 16.19
CA ASP A 138 -44.72 19.45 16.47
C ASP A 138 -45.97 19.69 15.61
N ASP A 139 -45.90 19.36 14.32
CA ASP A 139 -47.03 19.49 13.39
C ASP A 139 -48.21 18.62 13.84
N ILE A 140 -47.98 17.34 14.19
CA ILE A 140 -49.00 16.42 14.72
C ILE A 140 -49.61 16.95 16.02
N SER A 141 -48.77 17.42 16.95
CA SER A 141 -49.21 18.00 18.23
C SER A 141 -50.11 19.21 18.03
N SER A 142 -49.73 20.10 17.11
CA SER A 142 -50.52 21.29 16.78
C SER A 142 -51.86 20.93 16.14
N ALA A 143 -51.89 19.97 15.22
CA ALA A 143 -53.12 19.50 14.58
C ALA A 143 -54.08 18.83 15.56
N ALA A 144 -53.54 18.01 16.49
CA ALA A 144 -54.33 17.37 17.53
C ALA A 144 -54.96 18.39 18.49
N LYS A 145 -54.20 19.40 18.94
CA LYS A 145 -54.74 20.49 19.78
C LYS A 145 -55.88 21.22 19.09
N LYS A 146 -55.68 21.62 17.83
CA LYS A 146 -56.70 22.32 17.05
C LYS A 146 -57.98 21.49 16.92
N SER A 147 -57.86 20.19 16.61
CA SER A 147 -59.03 19.30 16.53
C SER A 147 -59.76 19.14 17.87
N LEU A 148 -59.04 19.17 18.99
CA LEU A 148 -59.64 19.10 20.33
C LEU A 148 -60.42 20.38 20.65
N ASP A 149 -59.85 21.54 20.34
CA ASP A 149 -60.50 22.85 20.51
C ASP A 149 -61.78 22.95 19.66
N ASP A 150 -61.73 22.45 18.41
CA ASP A 150 -62.89 22.39 17.52
C ASP A 150 -64.01 21.50 18.09
N LEU A 151 -63.67 20.36 18.71
CA LEU A 151 -64.65 19.49 19.38
C LEU A 151 -65.27 20.15 20.63
N GLN A 152 -64.48 20.87 21.44
CA GLN A 152 -64.97 21.59 22.61
C GLN A 152 -65.95 22.71 22.26
N ASN A 153 -65.73 23.38 21.12
CA ASN A 153 -66.61 24.44 20.63
C ASN A 153 -67.96 23.92 20.07
N LEU A 154 -68.07 22.63 19.76
CA LEU A 154 -69.31 22.00 19.27
C LEU A 154 -70.19 21.41 20.38
N THR A 155 -69.69 21.28 21.62
CA THR A 155 -70.51 20.88 22.78
C THR A 155 -71.41 22.02 23.27
N PRO A 156 -72.75 21.88 23.30
CA PRO A 156 -73.64 22.95 23.76
C PRO A 156 -73.47 23.25 25.26
N ARG A 157 -73.37 24.53 25.62
CA ARG A 157 -73.45 24.98 27.02
C ARG A 157 -74.86 24.71 27.56
N THR A 158 -75.00 23.71 28.44
CA THR A 158 -76.22 23.48 29.22
C THR A 158 -76.40 24.65 30.21
N ASN A 159 -77.13 25.69 29.79
CA ASN A 159 -77.58 26.75 30.70
C ASN A 159 -78.76 26.22 31.53
N GLN A 160 -78.50 25.77 32.75
CA GLN A 160 -79.55 25.65 33.77
C GLN A 160 -79.75 27.01 34.44
N ASN A 161 -80.72 27.78 33.91
CA ASN A 161 -81.43 28.77 34.71
C ASN A 161 -82.53 28.03 35.50
N LEU A 162 -82.53 28.10 36.82
CA LEU A 162 -83.71 27.79 37.64
C LEU A 162 -84.09 29.01 38.49
N PRO A 163 -85.41 29.30 38.67
CA PRO A 163 -85.89 30.61 39.07
C PRO A 163 -85.84 30.81 40.59
N LYS A 164 -85.73 32.09 40.98
CA LYS A 164 -85.78 32.53 42.38
C LYS A 164 -87.19 32.36 42.95
N PHE A 165 -87.29 31.71 44.11
CA PHE A 165 -88.35 31.87 45.10
C PHE A 165 -87.69 32.00 46.48
#